data_AF-A0A2C5XL93-F1
#
_entry.id   AF-A0A2C5XL93-F1
#
_cell.length_a   1.000
_cell.length_b   1.000
_cell.length_c   1.000
_cell.angle_alpha   90.00
_cell.angle_beta   90.00
_cell.angle_gamma   90.00
#
_symmetry.space_group_name_H-M   'P 1'
#
loop_
_entity.id
_entity.type
_entity.pdbx_description
1 polymer ?
#
loop_
_entity_poly.entity_id
_entity_poly.type
_entity_poly.pdbx_seq_one_letter_code
_entity_poly.pdbx_strand_id
1 'polypeptide(L)'
;MSDLKATVDSTATGFSVRGYERIEYDFHFLDGVFHPANTQLADCYRAWGRCLAVMDLNMHTLYGDQMRRYFDTHSIALVVHKTAIGEKAKSIETLLSIVDSMDAFGVIRKEPVLVVGGGLVTDVAGFACAAYRRNTNYIRIPTTVIGLIDAAVSIKVAVNYGRCKNRLGAYHAPLHTFLDFTFLRTLPKAQIRNGFAELIKISSCADADTFDLLDRHCELLIDTAFARADGSCPELRRAADRICRAGIYEMLRLETPNLHELMLDRVIAYGHTWSPIFELVPDPPLRHGHAISIDMAYSATLAHSRGLLTGPDHQRLLRLFSRSGLAMDHADFDATILERATAAILKTRDGLLRAPVPVSPLGRCLFLNDVSHQEMRAALEEHKRIVADFPRRGEGIDAFVDASDTGYTTVQGPEINHAVVATVDKAGRAAPEVSVAALQTNGVA
;
A
#
# COMPACT_ATOMS: atom_id res chain seq x y z
N MET A 1 14.76 -14.21 25.87
CA MET A 1 13.30 -14.06 26.10
C MET A 1 12.84 -14.68 27.43
N SER A 2 13.70 -15.06 28.38
CA SER A 2 13.27 -15.89 29.52
C SER A 2 12.49 -15.19 30.65
N ASP A 3 12.35 -13.86 30.64
CA ASP A 3 11.96 -13.14 31.88
C ASP A 3 10.58 -12.44 31.82
N LEU A 4 9.85 -12.52 30.71
CA LEU A 4 8.49 -11.99 30.62
C LEU A 4 7.47 -13.02 31.12
N LYS A 5 7.18 -12.99 32.43
CA LYS A 5 6.17 -13.85 33.05
C LYS A 5 4.85 -13.10 33.22
N ALA A 6 3.76 -13.64 32.68
CA ALA A 6 2.43 -13.12 32.94
C ALA A 6 2.06 -13.30 34.42
N THR A 7 1.41 -12.30 35.03
CA THR A 7 0.99 -12.32 36.44
C THR A 7 -0.46 -11.91 36.62
N VAL A 8 -1.06 -12.42 37.71
CA VAL A 8 -2.33 -11.96 38.25
C VAL A 8 -2.12 -11.75 39.75
N ASP A 9 -2.32 -10.52 40.21
CA ASP A 9 -2.07 -10.10 41.58
C ASP A 9 -3.38 -9.56 42.19
N SER A 10 -3.77 -10.03 43.37
CA SER A 10 -4.90 -9.45 44.12
C SER A 10 -4.52 -8.06 44.65
N THR A 11 -5.43 -7.09 44.57
CA THR A 11 -5.28 -5.75 45.14
C THR A 11 -6.29 -5.55 46.28
N ALA A 12 -6.21 -4.42 46.99
CA ALA A 12 -7.13 -4.13 48.10
C ALA A 12 -8.62 -4.11 47.68
N THR A 13 -8.92 -3.82 46.41
CA THR A 13 -10.29 -3.68 45.89
C THR A 13 -10.54 -4.47 44.61
N GLY A 14 -9.63 -5.35 44.19
CA GLY A 14 -9.78 -6.09 42.93
C GLY A 14 -8.56 -6.93 42.55
N PHE A 15 -8.21 -6.90 41.25
CA PHE A 15 -7.12 -7.67 40.66
C PHE A 15 -6.33 -6.83 39.66
N SER A 16 -5.03 -7.07 39.55
CA SER A 16 -4.15 -6.52 38.53
C SER A 16 -3.62 -7.65 37.65
N VAL A 17 -3.69 -7.47 36.33
CA VAL A 17 -3.24 -8.47 35.36
C VAL A 17 -2.14 -7.87 34.50
N ARG A 18 -1.03 -8.62 34.35
CA ARG A 18 0.05 -8.29 33.43
C ARG A 18 0.24 -9.46 32.47
N GLY A 19 -0.09 -9.25 31.20
CA GLY A 19 0.13 -10.21 30.12
C GLY A 19 1.21 -9.70 29.16
N TYR A 20 1.90 -10.62 28.51
CA TYR A 20 2.87 -10.33 27.46
C TYR A 20 2.58 -11.23 26.26
N GLU A 21 2.46 -10.63 25.09
CA GLU A 21 2.27 -11.34 23.82
C GLU A 21 3.45 -11.01 22.91
N ARG A 22 3.97 -12.02 22.23
CA ARG A 22 5.10 -11.86 21.30
C ARG A 22 4.58 -11.50 19.92
N ILE A 23 5.11 -10.41 19.35
CA ILE A 23 4.93 -10.06 17.94
C ILE A 23 6.24 -10.40 17.23
N GLU A 24 6.17 -11.28 16.23
CA GLU A 24 7.30 -11.73 15.43
C GLU A 24 6.83 -11.95 13.99
N TYR A 25 7.58 -11.42 13.03
CA TYR A 25 7.29 -11.51 11.61
C TYR A 25 8.55 -11.21 10.81
N ASP A 26 8.64 -11.79 9.61
CA ASP A 26 9.83 -11.74 8.77
C ASP A 26 9.55 -11.22 7.37
N PHE A 27 10.60 -10.69 6.73
CA PHE A 27 10.61 -10.28 5.32
C PHE A 27 11.67 -11.07 4.56
N HIS A 28 11.32 -11.56 3.36
CA HIS A 28 12.26 -12.25 2.49
C HIS A 28 12.21 -11.68 1.08
N PHE A 29 13.33 -11.11 0.64
CA PHE A 29 13.52 -10.70 -0.75
C PHE A 29 13.72 -11.94 -1.62
N LEU A 30 12.81 -12.16 -2.57
CA LEU A 30 12.82 -13.35 -3.41
C LEU A 30 12.37 -12.99 -4.81
N ASP A 31 13.26 -13.10 -5.79
CA ASP A 31 12.91 -12.89 -7.19
C ASP A 31 12.21 -14.14 -7.74
N GLY A 32 10.95 -13.98 -8.16
CA GLY A 32 10.13 -15.06 -8.71
C GLY A 32 9.56 -15.99 -7.64
N VAL A 33 8.72 -15.48 -6.74
CA VAL A 33 8.10 -16.27 -5.65
C VAL A 33 7.29 -17.48 -6.14
N PHE A 34 6.73 -17.40 -7.36
CA PHE A 34 6.02 -18.50 -8.02
C PHE A 34 6.88 -19.29 -9.02
N HIS A 35 8.21 -19.14 -8.97
CA HIS A 35 9.11 -19.97 -9.76
C HIS A 35 9.21 -21.37 -9.11
N PRO A 36 8.97 -22.49 -9.82
CA PRO A 36 8.92 -23.83 -9.20
C PRO A 36 10.18 -24.30 -8.48
N ALA A 37 11.35 -23.69 -8.78
CA ALA A 37 12.59 -23.99 -8.07
C ALA A 37 12.70 -23.27 -6.71
N ASN A 38 11.92 -22.21 -6.47
CA ASN A 38 11.95 -21.43 -5.23
C ASN A 38 11.01 -22.05 -4.21
N THR A 39 11.52 -22.87 -3.29
CA THR A 39 10.68 -23.63 -2.36
C THR A 39 10.11 -22.83 -1.20
N GLN A 40 10.59 -21.59 -0.98
CA GLN A 40 10.35 -20.83 0.25
C GLN A 40 8.85 -20.64 0.56
N LEU A 41 8.01 -20.35 -0.45
CA LEU A 41 6.57 -20.24 -0.25
C LEU A 41 5.93 -21.62 0.01
N ALA A 42 6.29 -22.65 -0.77
CA ALA A 42 5.79 -24.00 -0.58
C ALA A 42 6.14 -24.56 0.80
N ASP A 43 7.33 -24.25 1.33
CA ASP A 43 7.79 -24.65 2.67
C ASP A 43 6.82 -24.19 3.76
N CYS A 44 6.18 -23.02 3.60
CA CYS A 44 5.15 -22.52 4.52
C CYS A 44 3.83 -23.33 4.47
N TYR A 45 3.57 -24.02 3.35
CA TYR A 45 2.30 -24.69 3.09
C TYR A 45 2.36 -26.23 3.10
N ARG A 46 3.55 -26.83 3.03
CA ARG A 46 3.73 -28.30 3.03
C ARG A 46 3.06 -29.01 4.20
N ALA A 47 3.15 -28.45 5.41
CA ALA A 47 2.55 -29.06 6.60
C ALA A 47 1.01 -29.09 6.56
N TRP A 48 0.40 -28.21 5.75
CA TRP A 48 -1.06 -28.14 5.59
C TRP A 48 -1.56 -28.94 4.38
N GLY A 49 -0.71 -29.13 3.35
CA GLY A 49 -1.05 -29.82 2.11
C GLY A 49 -2.05 -29.06 1.21
N ARG A 50 -2.46 -27.86 1.63
CA ARG A 50 -3.42 -27.00 0.94
C ARG A 50 -3.15 -25.52 1.23
N CYS A 51 -3.70 -24.64 0.43
CA CYS A 51 -3.58 -23.19 0.55
C CYS A 51 -4.88 -22.50 0.09
N LEU A 52 -5.42 -21.64 0.95
CA LEU A 52 -6.38 -20.62 0.54
C LEU A 52 -5.63 -19.34 0.22
N ALA A 53 -5.70 -18.88 -1.02
CA ALA A 53 -5.15 -17.62 -1.46
C ALA A 53 -6.24 -16.58 -1.69
N VAL A 54 -6.09 -15.41 -1.09
CA VAL A 54 -6.82 -14.18 -1.45
C VAL A 54 -5.93 -13.39 -2.40
N MET A 55 -6.37 -13.24 -3.65
CA MET A 55 -5.55 -12.67 -4.71
C MET A 55 -6.28 -11.54 -5.43
N ASP A 56 -5.56 -10.44 -5.69
CA ASP A 56 -6.04 -9.38 -6.59
C ASP A 56 -6.47 -9.95 -7.95
N LEU A 57 -7.60 -9.48 -8.49
CA LEU A 57 -8.15 -10.00 -9.75
C LEU A 57 -7.23 -9.80 -10.96
N ASN A 58 -6.55 -8.65 -11.06
CA ASN A 58 -5.61 -8.39 -12.15
C ASN A 58 -4.36 -9.25 -12.00
N MET A 59 -3.85 -9.40 -10.78
CA MET A 59 -2.75 -10.32 -10.50
C MET A 59 -3.12 -11.76 -10.81
N HIS A 60 -4.32 -12.21 -10.48
CA HIS A 60 -4.78 -13.55 -10.86
C HIS A 60 -4.83 -13.71 -12.39
N THR A 61 -5.26 -12.69 -13.12
CA THR A 61 -5.31 -12.71 -14.59
C THR A 61 -3.91 -12.87 -15.19
N LEU A 62 -2.90 -12.20 -14.62
CA LEU A 62 -1.53 -12.23 -15.12
C LEU A 62 -0.70 -13.43 -14.63
N TYR A 63 -0.88 -13.82 -13.37
CA TYR A 63 0.01 -14.75 -12.66
C TYR A 63 -0.71 -15.96 -12.06
N GLY A 64 -2.03 -16.07 -12.18
CA GLY A 64 -2.82 -17.16 -11.60
C GLY A 64 -2.42 -18.54 -12.12
N ASP A 65 -2.11 -18.65 -13.42
CA ASP A 65 -1.61 -19.91 -14.00
C ASP A 65 -0.21 -20.26 -13.51
N GLN A 66 0.67 -19.25 -13.36
CA GLN A 66 2.01 -19.47 -12.80
C GLN A 66 1.92 -19.94 -11.34
N MET A 67 1.08 -19.30 -10.54
CA MET A 67 0.82 -19.67 -9.15
C MET A 67 0.24 -21.09 -9.06
N ARG A 68 -0.74 -21.44 -9.90
CA ARG A 68 -1.31 -22.79 -9.94
C ARG A 68 -0.23 -23.84 -10.22
N ARG A 69 0.58 -23.64 -11.27
CA ARG A 69 1.68 -24.56 -11.63
C ARG A 69 2.71 -24.69 -10.50
N TYR A 70 3.00 -23.61 -9.78
CA TYR A 70 3.88 -23.62 -8.61
C TYR A 70 3.34 -24.56 -7.52
N PHE A 71 2.09 -24.37 -7.12
CA PHE A 71 1.45 -25.19 -6.08
C PHE A 71 1.26 -26.66 -6.53
N ASP A 72 0.92 -26.90 -7.79
CA ASP A 72 0.84 -28.25 -8.38
C ASP A 72 2.20 -28.97 -8.34
N THR A 73 3.29 -28.28 -8.71
CA THR A 73 4.66 -28.83 -8.68
C THR A 73 5.06 -29.27 -7.27
N HIS A 74 4.58 -28.55 -6.25
CA HIS A 74 4.84 -28.87 -4.85
C HIS A 74 3.75 -29.73 -4.20
N SER A 75 2.79 -30.25 -4.97
CA SER A 75 1.69 -31.11 -4.49
C SER A 75 0.88 -30.50 -3.34
N ILE A 76 0.58 -29.20 -3.43
CA ILE A 76 -0.23 -28.46 -2.45
C ILE A 76 -1.52 -28.00 -3.13
N ALA A 77 -2.67 -28.40 -2.61
CA ALA A 77 -3.96 -28.03 -3.19
C ALA A 77 -4.23 -26.51 -3.05
N LEU A 78 -4.49 -25.82 -4.15
CA LEU A 78 -4.73 -24.37 -4.16
C LEU A 78 -6.20 -24.03 -4.41
N VAL A 79 -6.77 -23.21 -3.54
CA VAL A 79 -8.06 -22.53 -3.75
C VAL A 79 -7.81 -21.03 -3.77
N VAL A 80 -8.36 -20.33 -4.76
CA VAL A 80 -8.16 -18.88 -4.91
C VAL A 80 -9.49 -18.14 -4.78
N HIS A 81 -9.58 -17.28 -3.77
CA HIS A 81 -10.56 -16.19 -3.70
C HIS A 81 -10.01 -14.98 -4.46
N LYS A 82 -10.71 -14.55 -5.51
CA LYS A 82 -10.31 -13.40 -6.32
C LYS A 82 -11.00 -12.15 -5.80
N THR A 83 -10.24 -11.09 -5.57
CA THR A 83 -10.77 -9.82 -5.08
C THR A 83 -10.49 -8.73 -6.10
N ALA A 84 -11.55 -8.14 -6.66
CA ALA A 84 -11.45 -6.87 -7.37
C ALA A 84 -11.56 -5.75 -6.32
N ILE A 85 -10.50 -4.96 -6.15
CA ILE A 85 -10.49 -3.92 -5.13
C ILE A 85 -9.89 -2.63 -5.66
N GLY A 86 -10.60 -1.53 -5.44
CA GLY A 86 -10.05 -0.17 -5.42
C GLY A 86 -10.49 0.54 -4.14
N GLU A 87 -10.13 1.81 -3.97
CA GLU A 87 -10.39 2.54 -2.72
C GLU A 87 -11.86 2.54 -2.29
N LYS A 88 -12.81 2.62 -3.24
CA LYS A 88 -14.27 2.53 -2.98
C LYS A 88 -14.72 1.13 -2.51
N ALA A 89 -13.99 0.07 -2.90
CA ALA A 89 -14.26 -1.31 -2.50
C ALA A 89 -13.47 -1.76 -1.26
N LYS A 90 -12.68 -0.86 -0.66
CA LYS A 90 -11.98 -1.09 0.60
C LYS A 90 -12.96 -1.01 1.78
N SER A 91 -13.90 -1.95 1.86
CA SER A 91 -15.07 -1.88 2.73
C SER A 91 -15.30 -3.15 3.57
N ILE A 92 -16.27 -3.09 4.49
CA ILE A 92 -16.67 -4.24 5.31
C ILE A 92 -17.27 -5.35 4.45
N GLU A 93 -17.99 -5.02 3.38
CA GLU A 93 -18.59 -6.00 2.48
C GLU A 93 -17.52 -6.86 1.80
N THR A 94 -16.44 -6.23 1.31
CA THR A 94 -15.31 -6.97 0.73
C THR A 94 -14.63 -7.85 1.77
N LEU A 95 -14.43 -7.34 3.00
CA LEU A 95 -13.91 -8.13 4.12
C LEU A 95 -14.78 -9.36 4.41
N LEU A 96 -16.10 -9.20 4.44
CA LEU A 96 -17.02 -10.31 4.71
C LEU A 96 -16.98 -11.37 3.60
N SER A 97 -16.82 -10.97 2.33
CA SER A 97 -16.67 -11.95 1.23
C SER A 97 -15.42 -12.83 1.38
N ILE A 98 -14.34 -12.28 1.95
CA ILE A 98 -13.11 -13.02 2.27
C ILE A 98 -13.38 -13.97 3.45
N VAL A 99 -14.07 -13.50 4.48
CA VAL A 99 -14.49 -14.32 5.63
C VAL A 99 -15.35 -15.51 5.19
N ASP A 100 -16.32 -15.30 4.30
CA ASP A 100 -17.15 -16.37 3.74
C ASP A 100 -16.29 -17.44 3.03
N SER A 101 -15.23 -17.01 2.35
CA SER A 101 -14.30 -17.93 1.68
C SER A 101 -13.41 -18.68 2.66
N MET A 102 -13.02 -18.03 3.77
CA MET A 102 -12.29 -18.69 4.86
C MET A 102 -13.16 -19.75 5.54
N ASP A 103 -14.45 -19.48 5.74
CA ASP A 103 -15.42 -20.44 6.28
C ASP A 103 -15.67 -21.60 5.30
N ALA A 104 -15.91 -21.31 4.02
CA ALA A 104 -16.12 -22.34 2.99
C ALA A 104 -14.90 -23.26 2.80
N PHE A 105 -13.68 -22.71 2.90
CA PHE A 105 -12.45 -23.50 2.86
C PHE A 105 -12.21 -24.30 4.16
N GLY A 106 -12.82 -23.87 5.26
CA GLY A 106 -12.61 -24.43 6.58
C GLY A 106 -11.21 -24.15 7.11
N VAL A 107 -10.77 -22.87 7.06
CA VAL A 107 -9.47 -22.45 7.61
C VAL A 107 -9.35 -22.86 9.08
N ILE A 108 -8.32 -23.62 9.41
CA ILE A 108 -8.06 -24.03 10.80
C ILE A 108 -7.22 -22.98 11.54
N ARG A 109 -7.26 -23.01 12.88
CA ARG A 109 -6.85 -21.87 13.72
C ARG A 109 -5.46 -21.29 13.46
N LYS A 110 -4.49 -22.13 13.05
CA LYS A 110 -3.10 -21.70 12.80
C LYS A 110 -2.69 -21.79 11.32
N GLU A 111 -3.58 -22.27 10.45
CA GLU A 111 -3.32 -22.37 9.01
C GLU A 111 -3.27 -20.95 8.42
N PRO A 112 -2.19 -20.56 7.73
CA PRO A 112 -2.04 -19.21 7.24
C PRO A 112 -2.78 -18.99 5.92
N VAL A 113 -3.59 -17.95 5.83
CA VAL A 113 -4.13 -17.49 4.53
C VAL A 113 -3.00 -16.84 3.71
N LEU A 114 -2.91 -17.15 2.42
CA LEU A 114 -1.98 -16.47 1.51
C LEU A 114 -2.66 -15.22 0.94
N VAL A 115 -2.00 -14.07 1.01
CA VAL A 115 -2.54 -12.79 0.53
C VAL A 115 -1.62 -12.21 -0.54
N VAL A 116 -2.12 -12.06 -1.77
CA VAL A 116 -1.33 -11.64 -2.95
C VAL A 116 -1.98 -10.43 -3.61
N GLY A 117 -1.33 -9.28 -3.56
CA GLY A 117 -1.87 -8.05 -4.17
C GLY A 117 -1.20 -6.77 -3.69
N GLY A 118 -1.72 -5.62 -4.09
CA GLY A 118 -1.28 -4.32 -3.57
C GLY A 118 -1.77 -4.03 -2.15
N GLY A 119 -1.48 -2.82 -1.66
CA GLY A 119 -1.85 -2.36 -0.31
C GLY A 119 -3.34 -2.54 0.03
N LEU A 120 -4.23 -2.36 -0.95
CA LEU A 120 -5.67 -2.54 -0.74
C LEU A 120 -6.05 -3.98 -0.40
N VAL A 121 -5.59 -4.96 -1.19
CA VAL A 121 -5.85 -6.37 -0.91
C VAL A 121 -5.23 -6.78 0.42
N THR A 122 -3.98 -6.37 0.68
CA THR A 122 -3.28 -6.73 1.92
C THR A 122 -3.95 -6.16 3.16
N ASP A 123 -4.49 -4.95 3.09
CA ASP A 123 -5.20 -4.32 4.21
C ASP A 123 -6.52 -5.04 4.50
N VAL A 124 -7.36 -5.28 3.47
CA VAL A 124 -8.68 -5.88 3.69
C VAL A 124 -8.57 -7.34 4.09
N ALA A 125 -7.73 -8.12 3.40
CA ALA A 125 -7.52 -9.53 3.73
C ALA A 125 -6.78 -9.69 5.06
N GLY A 126 -5.81 -8.82 5.36
CA GLY A 126 -5.13 -8.80 6.66
C GLY A 126 -6.10 -8.50 7.80
N PHE A 127 -7.05 -7.57 7.61
CA PHE A 127 -8.07 -7.28 8.62
C PHE A 127 -9.10 -8.41 8.74
N ALA A 128 -9.46 -9.07 7.65
CA ALA A 128 -10.26 -10.30 7.69
C ALA A 128 -9.56 -11.38 8.54
N CYS A 129 -8.25 -11.58 8.36
CA CYS A 129 -7.45 -12.52 9.15
C CYS A 129 -7.34 -12.13 10.63
N ALA A 130 -7.23 -10.84 10.93
CA ALA A 130 -7.23 -10.33 12.30
C ALA A 130 -8.56 -10.62 13.01
N ALA A 131 -9.68 -10.42 12.32
CA ALA A 131 -11.01 -10.63 12.86
C ALA A 131 -11.40 -12.12 12.93
N TYR A 132 -10.99 -12.94 11.96
CA TYR A 132 -11.38 -14.33 11.87
C TYR A 132 -10.83 -15.14 13.05
N ARG A 133 -11.76 -15.71 13.84
CA ARG A 133 -11.46 -16.41 15.11
C ARG A 133 -10.58 -15.60 16.06
N ARG A 134 -10.70 -14.26 16.00
CA ARG A 134 -9.99 -13.24 16.80
C ARG A 134 -8.48 -13.14 16.58
N ASN A 135 -7.90 -14.02 15.77
CA ASN A 135 -6.50 -13.99 15.30
C ASN A 135 -6.27 -15.23 14.41
N THR A 136 -6.11 -15.01 13.11
CA THR A 136 -5.71 -16.03 12.13
C THR A 136 -4.43 -15.61 11.43
N ASN A 137 -3.51 -16.57 11.29
CA ASN A 137 -2.23 -16.35 10.63
C ASN A 137 -2.42 -16.04 9.14
N TYR A 138 -1.49 -15.29 8.57
CA TYR A 138 -1.47 -15.04 7.13
C TYR A 138 -0.04 -14.73 6.64
N ILE A 139 0.15 -14.85 5.33
CA ILE A 139 1.41 -14.54 4.63
C ILE A 139 1.10 -13.52 3.53
N ARG A 140 1.97 -12.53 3.35
CA ARG A 140 1.81 -11.49 2.32
C ARG A 140 2.78 -11.66 1.16
N ILE A 141 2.30 -11.40 -0.04
CA ILE A 141 3.08 -11.20 -1.26
C ILE A 141 2.60 -9.88 -1.89
N PRO A 142 3.17 -8.74 -1.51
CA PRO A 142 2.84 -7.45 -2.13
C PRO A 142 3.24 -7.41 -3.61
N THR A 143 2.40 -6.79 -4.44
CA THR A 143 2.59 -6.76 -5.90
C THR A 143 2.68 -5.35 -6.50
N THR A 144 2.51 -4.32 -5.68
CA THR A 144 2.66 -2.91 -6.09
C THR A 144 3.84 -2.26 -5.37
N VAL A 145 4.34 -1.12 -5.87
CA VAL A 145 5.42 -0.38 -5.18
C VAL A 145 4.99 -0.05 -3.75
N ILE A 146 3.80 0.56 -3.56
CA ILE A 146 3.25 0.85 -2.22
C ILE A 146 3.20 -0.40 -1.34
N GLY A 147 2.73 -1.53 -1.88
CA GLY A 147 2.72 -2.79 -1.13
C GLY A 147 4.13 -3.21 -0.68
N LEU A 148 5.08 -3.20 -1.61
CA LEU A 148 6.45 -3.70 -1.40
C LEU A 148 7.25 -2.85 -0.41
N ILE A 149 7.03 -1.54 -0.36
CA ILE A 149 7.86 -0.62 0.44
C ILE A 149 7.14 0.05 1.61
N ASP A 150 5.80 -0.04 1.71
CA ASP A 150 5.03 0.59 2.78
C ASP A 150 3.90 -0.31 3.32
N ALA A 151 2.80 -0.47 2.57
CA ALA A 151 1.57 -1.06 3.09
C ALA A 151 1.76 -2.51 3.60
N ALA A 152 2.55 -3.34 2.91
CA ALA A 152 2.87 -4.69 3.38
C ALA A 152 4.15 -4.77 4.23
N VAL A 153 4.80 -3.63 4.52
CA VAL A 153 5.85 -3.51 5.53
C VAL A 153 5.24 -3.22 6.90
N SER A 154 4.20 -2.39 6.94
CA SER A 154 3.42 -2.14 8.15
C SER A 154 2.64 -3.37 8.62
N ILE A 155 2.27 -3.41 9.90
CA ILE A 155 1.32 -4.39 10.46
C ILE A 155 -0.12 -3.84 10.53
N LYS A 156 -0.32 -2.60 10.07
CA LYS A 156 -1.63 -1.96 10.01
C LYS A 156 -2.46 -2.56 8.90
N VAL A 157 -3.68 -2.95 9.22
CA VAL A 157 -4.66 -3.50 8.29
C VAL A 157 -5.99 -2.83 8.56
N ALA A 158 -6.74 -2.47 7.51
CA ALA A 158 -7.95 -1.67 7.69
C ALA A 158 -8.92 -1.73 6.51
N VAL A 159 -10.15 -1.27 6.78
CA VAL A 159 -11.16 -0.90 5.79
C VAL A 159 -11.62 0.53 6.03
N ASN A 160 -12.18 1.14 5.00
CA ASN A 160 -12.87 2.41 5.08
C ASN A 160 -14.26 2.21 5.72
N TYR A 161 -14.77 3.23 6.42
CA TYR A 161 -16.14 3.23 6.95
C TYR A 161 -16.80 4.59 6.71
N GLY A 162 -17.90 4.59 5.95
CA GLY A 162 -18.48 5.83 5.41
C GLY A 162 -17.47 6.58 4.55
N ARG A 163 -17.24 7.87 4.85
CA ARG A 163 -16.23 8.71 4.18
C ARG A 163 -14.90 8.78 4.93
N CYS A 164 -14.67 7.88 5.89
CA CYS A 164 -13.47 7.88 6.70
C CYS A 164 -12.49 6.79 6.24
N LYS A 165 -11.32 7.21 5.76
CA LYS A 165 -10.22 6.33 5.36
C LYS A 165 -9.70 5.52 6.57
N ASN A 166 -9.47 4.22 6.38
CA ASN A 166 -8.85 3.30 7.35
C ASN A 166 -9.45 3.33 8.77
N ARG A 167 -10.76 3.59 8.89
CA ARG A 167 -11.39 3.83 10.19
C ARG A 167 -11.54 2.57 11.04
N LEU A 168 -11.75 1.42 10.41
CA LEU A 168 -11.89 0.13 11.09
C LEU A 168 -10.69 -0.73 10.72
N GLY A 169 -9.97 -1.25 11.71
CA GLY A 169 -8.74 -1.97 11.44
C GLY A 169 -8.13 -2.63 12.67
N ALA A 170 -6.93 -3.16 12.48
CA ALA A 170 -6.13 -3.80 13.52
C ALA A 170 -4.63 -3.59 13.28
N TYR A 171 -3.83 -3.82 14.33
CA TYR A 171 -2.41 -4.08 14.23
C TYR A 171 -2.21 -5.59 14.22
N HIS A 172 -2.05 -6.19 13.03
CA HIS A 172 -2.00 -7.63 12.85
C HIS A 172 -0.87 -8.02 11.90
N ALA A 173 0.25 -8.45 12.48
CA ALA A 173 1.43 -8.83 11.72
C ALA A 173 1.18 -10.13 10.92
N PRO A 174 1.64 -10.22 9.66
CA PRO A 174 1.71 -11.51 8.98
C PRO A 174 2.76 -12.40 9.65
N LEU A 175 2.72 -13.70 9.40
CA LEU A 175 3.87 -14.56 9.75
C LEU A 175 5.09 -14.19 8.90
N HIS A 176 4.86 -13.90 7.62
CA HIS A 176 5.92 -13.69 6.66
C HIS A 176 5.46 -12.77 5.52
N THR A 177 6.37 -11.98 4.97
CA THR A 177 6.15 -11.17 3.76
C THR A 177 7.24 -11.48 2.72
N PHE A 178 6.84 -12.03 1.56
CA PHE A 178 7.74 -12.25 0.44
C PHE A 178 7.77 -11.00 -0.46
N LEU A 179 8.95 -10.39 -0.56
CA LEU A 179 9.19 -9.19 -1.34
C LEU A 179 9.76 -9.56 -2.70
N ASP A 180 8.87 -9.82 -3.66
CA ASP A 180 9.22 -10.10 -5.05
C ASP A 180 9.00 -8.86 -5.92
N PHE A 181 10.10 -8.13 -6.14
CA PHE A 181 10.04 -6.91 -6.95
C PHE A 181 9.85 -7.20 -8.44
N THR A 182 9.93 -8.46 -8.91
CA THR A 182 9.73 -8.79 -10.33
C THR A 182 8.29 -8.55 -10.80
N PHE A 183 7.31 -8.50 -9.88
CA PHE A 183 5.93 -8.09 -10.20
C PHE A 183 5.83 -6.66 -10.73
N LEU A 184 6.79 -5.78 -10.42
CA LEU A 184 6.78 -4.41 -10.93
C LEU A 184 6.90 -4.36 -12.46
N ARG A 185 7.44 -5.42 -13.10
CA ARG A 185 7.56 -5.49 -14.57
C ARG A 185 6.21 -5.33 -15.29
N THR A 186 5.12 -5.82 -14.70
CA THR A 186 3.77 -5.72 -15.28
C THR A 186 2.93 -4.62 -14.62
N LEU A 187 3.49 -3.89 -13.66
CA LEU A 187 2.74 -2.88 -12.93
C LEU A 187 2.60 -1.61 -13.80
N PRO A 188 1.39 -1.04 -13.95
CA PRO A 188 1.20 0.18 -14.73
C PRO A 188 2.09 1.33 -14.24
N LYS A 189 2.60 2.14 -15.17
CA LYS A 189 3.48 3.28 -14.85
C LYS A 189 2.86 4.25 -13.83
N ALA A 190 1.54 4.46 -13.90
CA ALA A 190 0.80 5.25 -12.92
C ALA A 190 0.93 4.68 -11.49
N GLN A 191 0.92 3.36 -11.31
CA GLN A 191 1.10 2.70 -10.01
C GLN A 191 2.57 2.71 -9.54
N ILE A 192 3.53 2.65 -10.47
CA ILE A 192 4.95 2.84 -10.15
C ILE A 192 5.16 4.25 -9.57
N ARG A 193 4.61 5.27 -10.23
CA ARG A 193 4.63 6.66 -9.78
C ARG A 193 3.91 6.83 -8.44
N ASN A 194 2.72 6.22 -8.31
CA ASN A 194 1.92 6.25 -7.08
C ASN A 194 2.76 5.83 -5.86
N GLY A 195 3.50 4.71 -5.96
CA GLY A 195 4.37 4.27 -4.86
C GLY A 195 5.72 4.99 -4.74
N PHE A 196 6.17 5.70 -5.77
CA PHE A 196 7.37 6.55 -5.69
C PHE A 196 7.21 7.64 -4.63
N ALA A 197 5.98 8.14 -4.43
CA ALA A 197 5.66 9.15 -3.41
C ALA A 197 6.06 8.69 -1.99
N GLU A 198 5.83 7.43 -1.65
CA GLU A 198 6.16 6.89 -0.31
C GLU A 198 7.66 6.77 -0.06
N LEU A 199 8.45 6.58 -1.13
CA LEU A 199 9.90 6.64 -1.05
C LEU A 199 10.39 8.08 -0.86
N ILE A 200 9.77 9.06 -1.53
CA ILE A 200 10.06 10.49 -1.25
C ILE A 200 9.74 10.80 0.22
N LYS A 201 8.57 10.37 0.71
CA LYS A 201 8.13 10.60 2.10
C LYS A 201 9.19 10.21 3.12
N ILE A 202 9.62 8.95 3.08
CA ILE A 202 10.55 8.46 4.09
C ILE A 202 11.95 9.05 3.90
N SER A 203 12.41 9.15 2.66
CA SER A 203 13.78 9.60 2.37
C SER A 203 13.99 11.08 2.68
N SER A 204 13.02 11.96 2.39
CA SER A 204 13.16 13.40 2.70
C SER A 204 13.22 13.69 4.20
N CYS A 205 12.69 12.80 5.03
CA CYS A 205 12.57 12.99 6.48
C CYS A 205 13.49 12.08 7.31
N ALA A 206 14.08 11.03 6.73
CA ALA A 206 14.85 10.05 7.49
C ALA A 206 16.06 9.42 6.77
N ASP A 207 16.18 9.55 5.44
CA ASP A 207 17.25 8.90 4.68
C ASP A 207 17.66 9.71 3.44
N ALA A 208 18.67 10.57 3.63
CA ALA A 208 19.20 11.45 2.59
C ALA A 208 19.86 10.68 1.43
N ASP A 209 20.49 9.54 1.71
CA ASP A 209 21.14 8.72 0.68
C ASP A 209 20.11 8.13 -0.28
N THR A 210 18.99 7.63 0.26
CA THR A 210 17.87 7.17 -0.56
C THR A 210 17.26 8.33 -1.34
N PHE A 211 17.13 9.52 -0.73
CA PHE A 211 16.63 10.71 -1.42
C PHE A 211 17.52 11.07 -2.62
N ASP A 212 18.83 11.07 -2.43
CA ASP A 212 19.82 11.39 -3.46
C ASP A 212 19.76 10.41 -4.65
N LEU A 213 19.54 9.12 -4.37
CA LEU A 213 19.37 8.10 -5.41
C LEU A 213 18.04 8.25 -6.17
N LEU A 214 16.94 8.55 -5.46
CA LEU A 214 15.65 8.85 -6.09
C LEU A 214 15.75 10.08 -7.00
N ASP A 215 16.36 11.15 -6.52
CA ASP A 215 16.53 12.38 -7.28
C ASP A 215 17.41 12.18 -8.52
N ARG A 216 18.51 11.43 -8.37
CA ARG A 216 19.41 11.12 -9.49
C ARG A 216 18.75 10.27 -10.57
N HIS A 217 17.96 9.27 -10.19
CA HIS A 217 17.44 8.24 -11.11
C HIS A 217 15.93 8.34 -11.40
N CYS A 218 15.28 9.41 -10.96
CA CYS A 218 13.83 9.61 -10.95
C CYS A 218 13.09 9.06 -12.19
N GLU A 219 13.32 9.64 -13.36
CA GLU A 219 12.58 9.28 -14.58
C GLU A 219 12.87 7.84 -15.00
N LEU A 220 14.13 7.39 -14.90
CA LEU A 220 14.52 6.04 -15.24
C LEU A 220 13.85 5.00 -14.32
N LEU A 221 13.76 5.25 -13.01
CA LEU A 221 13.08 4.36 -12.07
C LEU A 221 11.59 4.24 -12.40
N ILE A 222 10.94 5.33 -12.80
CA ILE A 222 9.51 5.30 -13.16
C ILE A 222 9.31 4.62 -14.52
N ASP A 223 10.11 4.97 -15.52
CA ASP A 223 9.94 4.49 -16.89
C ASP A 223 10.31 3.02 -17.07
N THR A 224 11.21 2.50 -16.24
CA THR A 224 11.67 1.10 -16.29
C THR A 224 11.10 0.23 -15.17
N ALA A 225 10.08 0.73 -14.46
CA ALA A 225 9.44 0.04 -13.34
C ALA A 225 10.46 -0.46 -12.29
N PHE A 226 11.27 0.47 -11.76
CA PHE A 226 12.38 0.18 -10.84
C PHE A 226 13.38 -0.82 -11.45
N ALA A 227 13.76 -0.60 -12.72
CA ALA A 227 14.66 -1.46 -13.49
C ALA A 227 14.19 -2.93 -13.61
N ARG A 228 12.87 -3.14 -13.63
CA ARG A 228 12.25 -4.46 -13.84
C ARG A 228 11.75 -4.65 -15.27
N ALA A 229 11.65 -3.59 -16.05
CA ALA A 229 11.38 -3.67 -17.48
C ALA A 229 12.55 -4.33 -18.24
N ASP A 230 12.24 -4.97 -19.37
CA ASP A 230 13.22 -5.64 -20.21
C ASP A 230 14.26 -4.65 -20.76
N GLY A 231 15.53 -5.04 -20.77
CA GLY A 231 16.64 -4.20 -21.21
C GLY A 231 17.13 -3.15 -20.20
N SER A 232 16.60 -3.14 -18.97
CA SER A 232 17.09 -2.25 -17.90
C SER A 232 18.57 -2.49 -17.58
N CYS A 233 19.34 -1.41 -17.37
CA CYS A 233 20.77 -1.53 -17.12
C CYS A 233 21.07 -2.08 -15.70
N PRO A 234 22.13 -2.89 -15.50
CA PRO A 234 22.47 -3.48 -14.20
C PRO A 234 22.76 -2.45 -13.10
N GLU A 235 23.33 -1.30 -13.43
CA GLU A 235 23.61 -0.21 -12.48
C GLU A 235 22.32 0.36 -11.91
N LEU A 236 21.32 0.61 -12.78
CA LEU A 236 20.01 1.10 -12.36
C LEU A 236 19.28 0.05 -11.50
N ARG A 237 19.42 -1.24 -11.83
CA ARG A 237 18.89 -2.35 -11.02
C ARG A 237 19.47 -2.33 -9.60
N ARG A 238 20.80 -2.20 -9.47
CA ARG A 238 21.46 -2.07 -8.16
C ARG A 238 21.00 -0.83 -7.39
N ALA A 239 20.81 0.30 -8.08
CA ALA A 239 20.28 1.51 -7.46
C ALA A 239 18.85 1.33 -6.96
N ALA A 240 17.95 0.77 -7.79
CA ALA A 240 16.58 0.46 -7.42
C ALA A 240 16.52 -0.48 -6.20
N ASP A 241 17.33 -1.54 -6.19
CA ASP A 241 17.38 -2.50 -5.09
C ASP A 241 17.89 -1.86 -3.80
N ARG A 242 18.90 -0.97 -3.89
CA ARG A 242 19.38 -0.19 -2.73
C ARG A 242 18.29 0.73 -2.19
N ILE A 243 17.63 1.50 -3.06
CA ILE A 243 16.54 2.41 -2.69
C ILE A 243 15.43 1.66 -1.95
N CYS A 244 14.92 0.57 -2.53
CA CYS A 244 13.80 -0.15 -1.94
C CYS A 244 14.19 -0.84 -0.63
N ARG A 245 15.39 -1.45 -0.55
CA ARG A 245 15.87 -2.08 0.70
C ARG A 245 16.08 -1.06 1.82
N ALA A 246 16.69 0.09 1.51
CA ALA A 246 16.95 1.14 2.47
C ALA A 246 15.63 1.77 2.96
N GLY A 247 14.70 2.08 2.05
CA GLY A 247 13.37 2.58 2.40
C GLY A 247 12.59 1.63 3.33
N ILE A 248 12.57 0.32 3.01
CA ILE A 248 11.93 -0.70 3.87
C ILE A 248 12.60 -0.76 5.24
N TYR A 249 13.93 -0.80 5.27
CA TYR A 249 14.67 -0.87 6.53
C TYR A 249 14.41 0.34 7.41
N GLU A 250 14.42 1.54 6.83
CA GLU A 250 14.18 2.79 7.55
C GLU A 250 12.75 2.84 8.10
N MET A 251 11.77 2.36 7.34
CA MET A 251 10.39 2.24 7.82
C MET A 251 10.30 1.30 9.02
N LEU A 252 10.92 0.12 8.93
CA LEU A 252 10.95 -0.85 10.04
C LEU A 252 11.67 -0.28 11.26
N ARG A 253 12.77 0.45 11.07
CA ARG A 253 13.52 1.11 12.14
C ARG A 253 12.65 2.11 12.91
N LEU A 254 11.81 2.86 12.20
CA LEU A 254 10.91 3.86 12.78
C LEU A 254 9.67 3.24 13.44
N GLU A 255 9.09 2.19 12.86
CA GLU A 255 7.81 1.62 13.33
C GLU A 255 7.97 0.49 14.36
N THR A 256 9.05 -0.29 14.32
CA THR A 256 9.25 -1.44 15.24
C THR A 256 9.20 -1.06 16.72
N PRO A 257 9.77 0.09 17.17
CA PRO A 257 9.62 0.55 18.56
C PRO A 257 8.21 1.02 18.92
N ASN A 258 7.29 1.10 17.95
CA ASN A 258 6.01 1.78 18.06
C ASN A 258 4.88 1.07 17.29
N LEU A 259 4.87 -0.27 17.27
CA LEU A 259 3.99 -1.07 16.41
C LEU A 259 2.48 -0.84 16.62
N HIS A 260 2.07 -0.30 17.77
CA HIS A 260 0.68 0.05 18.10
C HIS A 260 0.41 1.56 18.09
N GLU A 261 1.35 2.36 17.56
CA GLU A 261 1.28 3.83 17.49
C GLU A 261 0.98 4.52 18.84
N LEU A 262 1.55 4.01 19.93
CA LEU A 262 1.42 4.66 21.25
C LEU A 262 2.19 5.98 21.32
N MET A 263 3.30 6.09 20.58
CA MET A 263 4.00 7.35 20.33
C MET A 263 3.44 7.99 19.06
N LEU A 264 2.90 9.21 19.18
CA LEU A 264 2.17 9.85 18.08
C LEU A 264 3.04 10.79 17.22
N ASP A 265 4.28 11.08 17.64
CA ASP A 265 5.26 11.80 16.82
C ASP A 265 5.91 10.82 15.83
N ARG A 266 5.24 10.62 14.69
CA ARG A 266 5.57 9.58 13.71
C ARG A 266 6.13 10.19 12.43
N VAL A 267 7.42 9.97 12.19
CA VAL A 267 8.12 10.49 10.99
C VAL A 267 7.44 10.03 9.70
N ILE A 268 7.04 8.76 9.64
CA ILE A 268 6.38 8.19 8.45
C ILE A 268 4.95 8.71 8.22
N ALA A 269 4.45 9.60 9.09
CA ALA A 269 3.17 10.31 8.88
C ALA A 269 3.34 11.61 8.05
N TYR A 270 4.53 11.86 7.51
CA TYR A 270 4.76 12.91 6.51
C TYR A 270 3.93 12.66 5.26
N GLY A 271 3.31 13.72 4.73
CA GLY A 271 2.31 13.60 3.68
C GLY A 271 0.96 13.04 4.13
N HIS A 272 0.75 12.77 5.42
CA HIS A 272 -0.47 12.15 5.97
C HIS A 272 -1.14 13.01 7.04
N THR A 273 -0.96 14.33 6.98
CA THR A 273 -1.60 15.27 7.92
C THR A 273 -2.94 15.73 7.37
N TRP A 274 -2.98 16.14 6.11
CA TRP A 274 -4.17 16.64 5.41
C TRP A 274 -4.66 15.68 4.31
N SER A 275 -3.75 14.89 3.73
CA SER A 275 -4.08 13.95 2.65
C SER A 275 -5.19 12.95 2.96
N PRO A 276 -5.39 12.40 4.19
CA PRO A 276 -6.42 11.37 4.39
C PRO A 276 -7.85 11.88 4.17
N ILE A 277 -8.07 13.17 4.44
CA ILE A 277 -9.35 13.83 4.13
C ILE A 277 -9.37 14.24 2.66
N PHE A 278 -8.29 14.83 2.16
CA PHE A 278 -8.25 15.40 0.82
C PHE A 278 -8.28 14.34 -0.29
N GLU A 279 -7.66 13.17 -0.11
CA GLU A 279 -7.60 12.07 -1.08
C GLU A 279 -8.98 11.67 -1.60
N LEU A 280 -9.99 11.72 -0.73
CA LEU A 280 -11.37 11.33 -1.01
C LEU A 280 -12.28 12.50 -1.44
N VAL A 281 -11.76 13.72 -1.55
CA VAL A 281 -12.55 14.91 -1.92
C VAL A 281 -12.82 14.97 -3.42
N PRO A 282 -11.82 14.85 -4.30
CA PRO A 282 -12.07 14.82 -5.73
C PRO A 282 -12.91 13.60 -6.12
N ASP A 283 -13.73 13.72 -7.17
CA ASP A 283 -14.45 12.59 -7.77
C ASP A 283 -14.09 12.48 -9.26
N PRO A 284 -13.45 11.38 -9.71
CA PRO A 284 -12.98 10.26 -8.90
C PRO A 284 -11.89 10.65 -7.87
N PRO A 285 -11.70 9.87 -6.79
CA PRO A 285 -10.64 10.12 -5.81
C PRO A 285 -9.24 10.18 -6.44
N LEU A 286 -8.33 10.90 -5.78
CA LEU A 286 -6.92 10.86 -6.14
C LEU A 286 -6.32 9.49 -5.78
N ARG A 287 -5.34 9.05 -6.57
CA ARG A 287 -4.44 7.98 -6.14
C ARG A 287 -3.70 8.45 -4.89
N HIS A 288 -3.54 7.53 -3.94
CA HIS A 288 -2.95 7.81 -2.63
C HIS A 288 -1.63 8.61 -2.71
N GLY A 289 -0.69 8.16 -3.54
CA GLY A 289 0.61 8.78 -3.79
C GLY A 289 0.50 10.24 -4.25
N HIS A 290 -0.51 10.59 -5.03
CA HIS A 290 -0.75 11.98 -5.45
C HIS A 290 -1.31 12.83 -4.31
N ALA A 291 -2.24 12.28 -3.52
CA ALA A 291 -2.79 12.99 -2.37
C ALA A 291 -1.72 13.27 -1.29
N ILE A 292 -0.86 12.29 -0.99
CA ILE A 292 0.24 12.50 -0.04
C ILE A 292 1.32 13.44 -0.61
N SER A 293 1.53 13.46 -1.93
CA SER A 293 2.50 14.38 -2.55
C SER A 293 2.08 15.83 -2.48
N ILE A 294 0.78 16.12 -2.60
CA ILE A 294 0.23 17.47 -2.39
C ILE A 294 0.45 17.91 -0.94
N ASP A 295 0.15 17.03 0.02
CA ASP A 295 0.40 17.29 1.44
C ASP A 295 1.90 17.53 1.72
N MET A 296 2.79 16.69 1.19
CA MET A 296 4.24 16.84 1.35
C MET A 296 4.76 18.13 0.69
N ALA A 297 4.32 18.47 -0.52
CA ALA A 297 4.79 19.66 -1.23
C ALA A 297 4.36 20.95 -0.51
N TYR A 298 3.12 20.98 0.01
CA TYR A 298 2.64 22.05 0.88
C TYR A 298 3.42 22.09 2.20
N SER A 299 3.61 20.94 2.86
CA SER A 299 4.39 20.82 4.10
C SER A 299 5.82 21.32 3.95
N ALA A 300 6.48 21.02 2.83
CA ALA A 300 7.82 21.49 2.52
C ALA A 300 7.86 23.03 2.37
N THR A 301 6.80 23.61 1.80
CA THR A 301 6.66 25.06 1.69
C THR A 301 6.45 25.71 3.06
N LEU A 302 5.59 25.11 3.91
CA LEU A 302 5.42 25.54 5.30
C LEU A 302 6.74 25.47 6.09
N ALA A 303 7.51 24.39 5.94
CA ALA A 303 8.82 24.25 6.55
C ALA A 303 9.82 25.30 6.06
N HIS A 304 9.79 25.61 4.75
CA HIS A 304 10.61 26.66 4.16
C HIS A 304 10.25 28.04 4.70
N SER A 305 8.96 28.38 4.79
CA SER A 305 8.48 29.64 5.38
C SER A 305 8.89 29.82 6.84
N ARG A 306 9.09 28.73 7.58
CA ARG A 306 9.63 28.72 8.95
C ARG A 306 11.16 28.73 9.04
N GLY A 307 11.88 28.75 7.91
CA GLY A 307 13.34 28.67 7.88
C GLY A 307 13.92 27.31 8.30
N LEU A 308 13.09 26.27 8.36
CA LEU A 308 13.51 24.91 8.70
C LEU A 308 14.09 24.17 7.49
N LEU A 309 13.60 24.51 6.30
CA LEU A 309 14.06 23.98 5.02
C LEU A 309 14.68 25.11 4.19
N THR A 310 15.93 24.94 3.76
CA THR A 310 16.61 25.94 2.93
C THR A 310 15.96 26.04 1.55
N GLY A 311 16.09 27.21 0.90
CA GLY A 311 15.58 27.41 -0.47
C GLY A 311 16.07 26.35 -1.48
N PRO A 312 17.37 25.98 -1.48
CA PRO A 312 17.87 24.89 -2.33
C PRO A 312 17.22 23.54 -2.06
N ASP A 313 17.08 23.11 -0.80
CA ASP A 313 16.46 21.82 -0.47
C ASP A 313 14.96 21.82 -0.79
N HIS A 314 14.26 22.93 -0.54
CA HIS A 314 12.86 23.11 -0.90
C HIS A 314 12.65 22.97 -2.41
N GLN A 315 13.44 23.69 -3.22
CA GLN A 315 13.38 23.61 -4.68
C GLN A 315 13.75 22.22 -5.19
N ARG A 316 14.73 21.56 -4.58
CA ARG A 316 15.14 20.20 -4.94
C ARG A 316 14.01 19.20 -4.71
N LEU A 317 13.34 19.28 -3.56
CA LEU A 317 12.18 18.42 -3.24
C LEU A 317 11.00 18.66 -4.18
N LEU A 318 10.63 19.91 -4.45
CA LEU A 318 9.56 20.23 -5.41
C LEU A 318 9.89 19.76 -6.84
N ARG A 319 11.15 19.92 -7.28
CA ARG A 319 11.61 19.39 -8.58
C ARG A 319 11.50 17.88 -8.66
N LEU A 320 11.77 17.15 -7.58
CA LEU A 320 11.60 15.70 -7.55
C LEU A 320 10.13 15.29 -7.71
N PHE A 321 9.19 15.94 -7.01
CA PHE A 321 7.75 15.73 -7.24
C PHE A 321 7.36 16.03 -8.70
N SER A 322 7.80 17.16 -9.24
CA SER A 322 7.51 17.53 -10.62
C SER A 322 8.08 16.56 -11.66
N ARG A 323 9.33 16.11 -11.51
CA ARG A 323 10.00 15.17 -12.42
C ARG A 323 9.41 13.77 -12.34
N SER A 324 9.01 13.34 -11.14
CA SER A 324 8.31 12.06 -10.96
C SER A 324 6.89 12.09 -11.54
N GLY A 325 6.36 13.27 -11.86
CA GLY A 325 4.98 13.45 -12.34
C GLY A 325 3.95 13.38 -11.22
N LEU A 326 4.37 13.44 -9.96
CA LEU A 326 3.48 13.48 -8.80
C LEU A 326 2.83 14.86 -8.70
N ALA A 327 1.62 14.90 -8.15
CA ALA A 327 0.90 16.15 -7.93
C ALA A 327 1.54 16.93 -6.77
N MET A 328 1.72 18.23 -6.96
CA MET A 328 2.16 19.17 -5.91
C MET A 328 1.00 20.04 -5.44
N ASP A 329 0.05 20.34 -6.33
CA ASP A 329 -1.15 21.12 -5.99
C ASP A 329 -2.40 20.55 -6.65
N HIS A 330 -3.56 20.97 -6.16
CA HIS A 330 -4.87 20.73 -6.74
C HIS A 330 -5.80 21.90 -6.42
N ALA A 331 -6.76 22.18 -7.32
CA ALA A 331 -7.70 23.30 -7.14
C ALA A 331 -8.49 23.19 -5.82
N ASP A 332 -8.99 21.99 -5.52
CA ASP A 332 -9.73 21.70 -4.28
C ASP A 332 -8.84 21.63 -3.03
N PHE A 333 -7.51 21.66 -3.14
CA PHE A 333 -6.64 21.77 -1.97
C PHE A 333 -6.56 23.24 -1.54
N ASP A 334 -7.58 23.67 -0.79
CA ASP A 334 -7.80 25.05 -0.38
C ASP A 334 -7.80 25.23 1.15
N ALA A 335 -8.03 26.48 1.60
CA ALA A 335 -8.07 26.81 3.02
C ALA A 335 -9.18 26.07 3.79
N THR A 336 -10.31 25.74 3.14
CA THR A 336 -11.41 25.00 3.74
C THR A 336 -11.04 23.55 3.96
N ILE A 337 -10.34 22.93 3.00
CA ILE A 337 -9.79 21.58 3.16
C ILE A 337 -8.73 21.55 4.25
N LEU A 338 -7.80 22.52 4.29
CA LEU A 338 -6.79 22.59 5.36
C LEU A 338 -7.42 22.68 6.74
N GLU A 339 -8.46 23.50 6.92
CA GLU A 339 -9.18 23.64 8.19
C GLU A 339 -9.87 22.34 8.60
N ARG A 340 -10.65 21.75 7.68
CA ARG A 340 -11.37 20.50 7.94
C ARG A 340 -10.43 19.34 8.25
N ALA A 341 -9.35 19.22 7.49
CA ALA A 341 -8.39 18.15 7.65
C ALA A 341 -7.53 18.34 8.91
N THR A 342 -7.15 19.57 9.26
CA THR A 342 -6.51 19.89 10.54
C THR A 342 -7.40 19.50 11.73
N ALA A 343 -8.69 19.85 11.70
CA ALA A 343 -9.61 19.49 12.77
C ALA A 343 -9.78 17.97 12.94
N ALA A 344 -9.73 17.22 11.83
CA ALA A 344 -9.78 15.77 11.86
C ALA A 344 -8.49 15.16 12.43
N ILE A 345 -7.32 15.59 11.95
CA ILE A 345 -6.04 15.01 12.34
C ILE A 345 -5.70 15.31 13.80
N LEU A 346 -6.11 16.46 14.35
CA LEU A 346 -5.99 16.76 15.78
C LEU A 346 -6.70 15.72 16.65
N LYS A 347 -7.88 15.24 16.25
CA LYS A 347 -8.58 14.17 16.98
C LYS A 347 -7.83 12.84 16.88
N THR A 348 -7.23 12.55 15.73
CA THR A 348 -6.44 11.33 15.51
C THR A 348 -5.11 11.35 16.26
N ARG A 349 -4.49 12.52 16.44
CA ARG A 349 -3.15 12.71 17.04
C ARG A 349 -3.20 13.24 18.49
N ASP A 350 -4.31 12.99 19.16
CA ASP A 350 -4.54 13.28 20.58
C ASP A 350 -4.35 14.76 20.95
N GLY A 351 -5.04 15.63 20.21
CA GLY A 351 -5.12 17.07 20.47
C GLY A 351 -3.95 17.91 19.96
N LEU A 352 -2.89 17.29 19.43
CA LEU A 352 -1.73 17.98 18.84
C LEU A 352 -1.63 17.72 17.34
N LEU A 353 -1.16 18.71 16.57
CA LEU A 353 -1.05 18.59 15.12
C LEU A 353 0.00 17.55 14.73
N ARG A 354 1.16 17.59 15.39
CA ARG A 354 2.32 16.72 15.18
C ARG A 354 2.62 16.54 13.69
N ALA A 355 2.58 17.63 12.91
CA ALA A 355 2.82 17.56 11.47
C ALA A 355 4.32 17.37 11.24
N PRO A 356 4.77 16.19 10.79
CA PRO A 356 6.16 15.99 10.44
C PRO A 356 6.51 16.84 9.21
N VAL A 357 7.66 17.49 9.22
CA VAL A 357 8.17 18.27 8.10
C VAL A 357 9.67 18.01 7.91
N PRO A 358 10.17 18.02 6.66
CA PRO A 358 11.59 17.89 6.40
C PRO A 358 12.33 19.14 6.88
N VAL A 359 13.55 18.96 7.34
CA VAL A 359 14.44 20.06 7.74
C VAL A 359 15.77 19.91 7.02
N SER A 360 16.49 21.02 6.81
CA SER A 360 17.81 20.99 6.18
C SER A 360 18.93 20.53 7.15
N PRO A 361 19.90 19.73 6.69
CA PRO A 361 19.88 19.01 5.40
C PRO A 361 18.78 17.93 5.38
N LEU A 362 18.23 17.64 4.19
CA LEU A 362 17.23 16.60 3.96
C LEU A 362 17.64 15.25 4.59
N GLY A 363 16.65 14.39 4.86
CA GLY A 363 16.83 13.15 5.63
C GLY A 363 16.62 13.34 7.13
N ARG A 364 16.02 14.46 7.54
CA ARG A 364 15.72 14.80 8.93
C ARG A 364 14.31 15.35 9.06
N CYS A 365 13.71 15.17 10.24
CA CYS A 365 12.32 15.54 10.50
C CYS A 365 12.18 16.35 11.80
N LEU A 366 11.24 17.30 11.81
CA LEU A 366 10.68 17.92 13.01
C LEU A 366 9.16 17.83 12.99
N PHE A 367 8.51 18.01 14.14
CA PHE A 367 7.05 17.97 14.28
C PHE A 367 6.51 19.35 14.65
N LEU A 368 5.59 19.87 13.83
CA LEU A 368 4.96 21.16 14.07
C LEU A 368 3.64 20.98 14.84
N ASN A 369 3.48 21.72 15.94
CA ASN A 369 2.27 21.73 16.78
C ASN A 369 1.62 23.11 16.84
N ASP A 370 2.38 24.16 16.58
CA ASP A 370 2.06 25.56 16.78
C ASP A 370 1.84 26.28 15.44
N VAL A 371 1.13 25.63 14.50
CA VAL A 371 0.80 26.22 13.19
C VAL A 371 -0.56 26.88 13.26
N SER A 372 -0.62 28.21 13.17
CA SER A 372 -1.89 28.94 13.20
C SER A 372 -2.67 28.80 11.89
N HIS A 373 -3.99 29.01 11.92
CA HIS A 373 -4.80 29.06 10.68
C HIS A 373 -4.32 30.13 9.69
N GLN A 374 -3.87 31.29 10.21
CA GLN A 374 -3.33 32.36 9.37
C GLN A 374 -2.03 31.92 8.69
N GLU A 375 -1.14 31.25 9.43
CA GLU A 375 0.11 30.74 8.90
C GLU A 375 -0.11 29.64 7.85
N MET A 376 -1.04 28.70 8.09
CA MET A 376 -1.40 27.69 7.10
C MET A 376 -1.90 28.33 5.79
N ARG A 377 -2.75 29.36 5.89
CA ARG A 377 -3.26 30.07 4.70
C ARG A 377 -2.15 30.81 3.96
N ALA A 378 -1.27 31.52 4.67
CA ALA A 378 -0.15 32.23 4.06
C ALA A 378 0.82 31.25 3.36
N ALA A 379 1.12 30.11 3.99
CA ALA A 379 1.94 29.06 3.38
C ALA A 379 1.25 28.44 2.15
N LEU A 380 -0.08 28.30 2.16
CA LEU A 380 -0.83 27.78 1.02
C LEU A 380 -0.81 28.75 -0.16
N GLU A 381 -1.01 30.05 0.07
CA GLU A 381 -0.93 31.08 -0.96
C GLU A 381 0.45 31.12 -1.61
N GLU A 382 1.50 31.09 -0.78
CA GLU A 382 2.88 31.03 -1.27
C GLU A 382 3.18 29.73 -2.02
N HIS A 383 2.67 28.59 -1.53
CA HIS A 383 2.79 27.31 -2.20
C HIS A 383 2.17 27.32 -3.59
N LYS A 384 0.92 27.79 -3.71
CA LYS A 384 0.23 27.91 -5.01
C LYS A 384 0.96 28.85 -5.95
N ARG A 385 1.51 29.97 -5.45
CA ARG A 385 2.32 30.90 -6.25
C ARG A 385 3.58 30.23 -6.80
N ILE A 386 4.33 29.51 -5.96
CA ILE A 386 5.55 28.81 -6.37
C ILE A 386 5.24 27.70 -7.38
N VAL A 387 4.22 26.89 -7.12
CA VAL A 387 3.88 25.71 -7.93
C VAL A 387 3.30 26.10 -9.30
N ALA A 388 2.71 27.28 -9.44
CA ALA A 388 2.25 27.81 -10.73
C ALA A 388 3.37 27.91 -11.79
N ASP A 389 4.63 28.08 -11.35
CA ASP A 389 5.80 28.17 -12.24
C ASP A 389 6.40 26.79 -12.59
N PHE A 390 5.91 25.70 -12.01
CA PHE A 390 6.34 24.34 -12.34
C PHE A 390 5.58 23.77 -13.55
N PRO A 391 6.14 22.76 -14.24
CA PRO A 391 5.42 22.00 -15.27
C PRO A 391 4.03 21.57 -14.81
N ARG A 392 3.04 21.69 -15.70
CA ARG A 392 1.63 21.36 -15.46
C ARG A 392 1.00 22.18 -14.31
N ARG A 393 1.62 23.31 -13.92
CA ARG A 393 1.18 24.12 -12.77
C ARG A 393 1.01 23.29 -11.48
N GLY A 394 1.85 22.27 -11.32
CA GLY A 394 1.78 21.34 -10.19
C GLY A 394 0.82 20.17 -10.32
N GLU A 395 0.03 20.07 -11.39
CA GLU A 395 -0.85 18.91 -11.60
C GLU A 395 -0.03 17.63 -11.84
N GLY A 396 -0.55 16.52 -11.32
CA GLY A 396 0.06 15.19 -11.47
C GLY A 396 -0.31 14.50 -12.78
N ILE A 397 0.55 13.59 -13.24
CA ILE A 397 0.29 12.70 -14.37
C ILE A 397 -0.38 11.43 -13.86
N ASP A 398 -1.53 11.07 -14.42
CA ASP A 398 -2.35 9.93 -13.98
C ASP A 398 -2.73 10.06 -12.48
N ALA A 399 -3.19 11.24 -12.06
CA ALA A 399 -3.38 11.52 -10.64
C ALA A 399 -4.59 10.82 -10.00
N PHE A 400 -5.59 10.45 -10.80
CA PHE A 400 -6.88 9.97 -10.32
C PHE A 400 -7.01 8.45 -10.42
N VAL A 401 -7.79 7.87 -9.52
CA VAL A 401 -8.16 6.45 -9.55
C VAL A 401 -9.00 6.18 -10.80
N ASP A 402 -8.67 5.10 -11.52
CA ASP A 402 -9.41 4.61 -12.67
C ASP A 402 -9.73 3.10 -12.57
N ALA A 403 -10.23 2.51 -13.65
CA ALA A 403 -10.63 1.11 -13.66
C ALA A 403 -9.44 0.13 -13.49
N SER A 404 -8.21 0.58 -13.74
CA SER A 404 -6.98 -0.20 -13.51
C SER A 404 -6.62 -0.31 -12.03
N ASP A 405 -7.00 0.69 -11.21
CA ASP A 405 -6.82 0.67 -9.75
C ASP A 405 -7.81 -0.23 -9.01
N THR A 406 -8.89 -0.62 -9.68
CA THR A 406 -10.06 -1.26 -9.04
C THR A 406 -10.23 -2.72 -9.43
N GLY A 407 -9.41 -3.23 -10.36
CA GLY A 407 -9.56 -4.57 -10.91
C GLY A 407 -10.68 -4.72 -11.95
N TYR A 408 -11.35 -3.62 -12.34
CA TYR A 408 -12.45 -3.66 -13.32
C TYR A 408 -11.98 -3.65 -14.79
N THR A 409 -10.73 -3.26 -15.05
CA THR A 409 -10.10 -3.54 -16.35
C THR A 409 -9.34 -4.85 -16.27
N THR A 410 -9.80 -5.89 -16.97
CA THR A 410 -8.97 -7.06 -17.23
C THR A 410 -7.76 -6.62 -18.05
N VAL A 411 -6.56 -6.71 -17.48
CA VAL A 411 -5.33 -6.64 -18.29
C VAL A 411 -5.44 -7.74 -19.34
N GLN A 412 -5.39 -7.38 -20.63
CA GLN A 412 -5.42 -8.39 -21.70
C GLN A 412 -4.21 -9.31 -21.48
N GLY A 413 -4.48 -10.58 -21.15
CA GLY A 413 -3.44 -11.60 -21.08
C GLY A 413 -2.81 -11.82 -22.46
N PRO A 414 -1.63 -12.44 -22.56
CA PRO A 414 -1.10 -12.87 -23.84
C PRO A 414 -2.12 -13.79 -24.52
N GLU A 415 -2.38 -13.59 -25.83
CA GLU A 415 -3.26 -14.47 -26.61
C GLU A 415 -2.74 -15.91 -26.52
N ILE A 416 -3.42 -16.72 -25.71
CA ILE A 416 -3.21 -18.16 -25.67
C ILE A 416 -4.07 -18.73 -26.79
N ASN A 417 -3.43 -19.28 -27.84
CA ASN A 417 -4.12 -20.12 -28.82
C ASN A 417 -4.93 -21.19 -28.07
N HIS A 418 -6.25 -21.05 -28.06
CA HIS A 418 -7.16 -21.98 -27.39
C HIS A 418 -7.09 -23.35 -28.06
N ALA A 419 -6.35 -24.29 -27.45
CA ALA A 419 -6.68 -25.70 -27.59
C ALA A 419 -7.93 -25.95 -26.75
N VAL A 420 -9.02 -26.31 -27.43
CA VAL A 420 -10.35 -26.57 -26.90
C VAL A 420 -10.27 -27.62 -25.78
N VAL A 421 -10.62 -27.23 -24.55
CA VAL A 421 -10.87 -28.17 -23.46
C VAL A 421 -12.37 -28.41 -23.40
N ALA A 422 -12.80 -29.60 -23.84
CA ALA A 422 -14.17 -30.04 -23.71
C ALA A 422 -14.54 -30.23 -22.23
N THR A 423 -15.60 -29.58 -21.77
CA THR A 423 -16.21 -29.84 -20.47
C THR A 423 -17.14 -31.05 -20.58
N VAL A 424 -17.00 -31.99 -19.65
CA VAL A 424 -17.84 -33.19 -19.54
C VAL A 424 -18.72 -33.03 -18.30
N ASP A 425 -20.03 -33.14 -18.46
CA ASP A 425 -20.98 -33.18 -17.34
C ASP A 425 -20.80 -34.50 -16.54
N LYS A 426 -21.27 -34.53 -15.29
CA LYS A 426 -21.29 -35.64 -14.31
C LYS A 426 -21.92 -36.96 -14.82
N ALA A 427 -22.37 -37.02 -16.07
CA ALA A 427 -22.83 -38.23 -16.74
C ALA A 427 -22.05 -38.60 -18.03
N GLY A 428 -20.92 -37.95 -18.33
CA GLY A 428 -20.00 -38.41 -19.38
C GLY A 428 -20.41 -38.11 -20.83
N ARG A 429 -21.26 -37.13 -21.11
CA ARG A 429 -21.69 -36.78 -22.49
C ARG A 429 -21.40 -35.32 -22.83
N ALA A 430 -20.96 -35.07 -24.07
CA ALA A 430 -20.68 -33.74 -24.59
C ALA A 430 -21.99 -32.98 -24.87
N ALA A 431 -22.10 -31.73 -24.40
CA ALA A 431 -23.23 -30.84 -24.66
C ALA A 431 -22.97 -29.96 -25.91
N PRO A 432 -24.00 -29.61 -26.70
CA PRO A 432 -23.83 -28.80 -27.91
C PRO A 432 -23.68 -27.30 -27.60
N GLU A 433 -22.95 -26.62 -28.48
CA GLU A 433 -22.60 -25.19 -28.41
C GLU A 433 -23.83 -24.27 -28.38
N VAL A 434 -23.84 -23.29 -27.47
CA VAL A 434 -24.79 -22.16 -27.50
C VAL A 434 -24.02 -20.86 -27.66
N SER A 435 -24.19 -20.24 -28.82
CA SER A 435 -23.70 -18.91 -29.20
C SER A 435 -24.48 -17.83 -28.46
N VAL A 436 -23.77 -16.94 -27.75
CA VAL A 436 -24.37 -15.74 -27.14
C VAL A 436 -24.17 -14.57 -28.10
N ALA A 437 -25.13 -14.40 -29.00
CA ALA A 437 -25.39 -13.13 -29.67
C ALA A 437 -26.83 -12.71 -29.37
N ALA A 438 -27.01 -11.40 -29.18
CA ALA A 438 -28.25 -10.69 -28.88
C ALA A 438 -28.65 -10.62 -27.39
N LEU A 439 -28.30 -9.49 -26.77
CA LEU A 439 -29.16 -8.72 -25.85
C LEU A 439 -28.68 -7.25 -25.87
N GLN A 440 -28.87 -6.61 -27.02
CA GLN A 440 -29.06 -5.17 -27.10
C GLN A 440 -30.53 -4.91 -27.41
N THR A 441 -31.02 -3.78 -26.91
CA THR A 441 -32.35 -3.18 -27.09
C THR A 441 -33.51 -3.88 -26.38
N ASN A 442 -33.97 -3.26 -25.29
CA ASN A 442 -35.30 -2.64 -25.26
C ASN A 442 -35.41 -1.65 -24.09
N GLY A 443 -35.63 -0.39 -24.44
CA GLY A 443 -36.19 0.60 -23.52
C GLY A 443 -37.73 0.57 -23.55
N VAL A 444 -38.27 1.59 -22.89
CA VAL A 444 -39.68 2.01 -22.76
C VAL A 444 -40.41 1.39 -21.56
N ALA A 445 -40.51 2.13 -20.45
CA ALA A 445 -41.61 3.06 -20.15
C ALA A 445 -41.31 3.82 -18.85
#